data_AF-A0A2K9EMY6-F1
#
_entry.id   AF-A0A2K9EMY6-F1
#
_cell.length_a   1.000
_cell.length_b   1.000
_cell.length_c   1.000
_cell.angle_alpha   90.00
_cell.angle_beta   90.00
_cell.angle_gamma   90.00
#
_symmetry.space_group_name_H-M   'P 1'
#
loop_
_entity.id
_entity.type
_entity.pdbx_description
1 polymer ?
#
loop_
_entity_poly.entity_id
_entity_poly.type
_entity_poly.pdbx_seq_one_letter_code
_entity_poly.pdbx_strand_id
1 'polypeptide(L)'
;MSVAICPGCAIGVMGAGAEPDRPLDGTIELVLPGIHCAACIGGVEAILRSAPGVSDARVNLTRKRAWIRAAPGADPADWIEALANAGYDAHEVTSDAQPPADNQPDIVLHLGIAGFAMMNVMLLSVAVWSGAADVTRDFLQWISALIALPGTAFAARPFFRNALGALRAGRLAMDVPISLAILLACGMSLYEVVKGSDHTWFDTALPLTFFLLAGRYLEQMMRRAVRSAAADMSALEPKRVHRIEGSARVSRPIQEVRVGDILWLAASARVPVDAVLMDDSARIYRSALTGESDPVSGFPAKSMPLVR
;
A
#
# COMPACT_ATOMS: atom_id res chain seq x y z
N MET A 1 8.81 37.54 -38.44
CA MET A 1 7.83 36.60 -37.86
C MET A 1 8.51 35.90 -36.69
N SER A 2 8.28 36.42 -35.48
CA SER A 2 8.89 35.92 -34.26
C SER A 2 7.92 34.95 -33.62
N VAL A 3 8.25 33.65 -33.60
CA VAL A 3 7.44 32.65 -32.92
C VAL A 3 7.78 32.75 -31.43
N ALA A 4 6.83 33.26 -30.65
CA ALA A 4 6.88 33.24 -29.20
C ALA A 4 6.75 31.79 -28.72
N ILE A 5 7.87 31.20 -28.31
CA ILE A 5 7.90 29.91 -27.62
C ILE A 5 7.66 30.19 -26.13
N CYS A 6 6.61 29.58 -25.59
CA CYS A 6 6.21 29.68 -24.18
C CYS A 6 7.29 29.04 -23.29
N PRO A 7 7.80 29.74 -22.24
CA PRO A 7 8.87 29.22 -21.38
C PRO A 7 8.47 28.03 -20.51
N GLY A 8 7.19 27.62 -20.51
CA GLY A 8 6.70 26.46 -19.76
C GLY A 8 6.98 25.09 -20.41
N CYS A 9 7.37 25.04 -21.69
CA CYS A 9 7.61 23.77 -22.41
C CYS A 9 9.07 23.30 -22.41
N ALA A 10 10.00 24.05 -21.81
CA ALA A 10 11.43 23.72 -21.82
C ALA A 10 11.89 22.81 -20.65
N ILE A 11 10.99 22.34 -19.79
CA ILE A 11 11.34 21.52 -18.60
C ILE A 11 10.89 20.05 -18.73
N GLY A 12 10.17 19.68 -19.79
CA GLY A 12 9.69 18.31 -19.97
C GLY A 12 10.31 17.66 -21.18
N VAL A 13 11.20 16.68 -20.95
CA VAL A 13 11.59 15.55 -21.82
C VAL A 13 13.11 15.47 -21.98
N MET A 14 13.77 14.98 -20.93
CA MET A 14 14.92 14.07 -21.06
C MET A 14 14.82 13.03 -19.95
N GLY A 15 14.57 11.79 -20.35
CA GLY A 15 14.37 10.66 -19.45
C GLY A 15 13.53 9.59 -20.13
N ALA A 16 14.09 8.94 -21.15
CA ALA A 16 13.64 7.61 -21.54
C ALA A 16 13.87 6.67 -20.34
N GLY A 17 12.87 6.59 -19.47
CA GLY A 17 12.87 5.74 -18.28
C GLY A 17 12.11 4.47 -18.59
N ALA A 18 12.85 3.38 -18.76
CA ALA A 18 12.35 2.02 -18.85
C ALA A 18 11.25 1.72 -17.82
N GLU A 19 10.23 0.97 -18.26
CA GLU A 19 9.18 0.38 -17.42
C GLU A 19 9.77 -0.27 -16.14
N PRO A 20 9.34 0.12 -14.92
CA PRO A 20 9.74 -0.59 -13.72
C PRO A 20 8.50 -1.17 -13.05
N ASP A 21 8.01 -2.33 -13.50
CA ASP A 21 7.09 -3.12 -12.66
C ASP A 21 7.09 -4.64 -12.97
N ARG A 22 8.18 -5.17 -13.52
CA ARG A 22 8.41 -6.63 -13.50
C ARG A 22 9.55 -6.96 -12.54
N PRO A 23 9.32 -7.82 -11.52
CA PRO A 23 10.42 -8.41 -10.79
C PRO A 23 11.21 -9.26 -11.79
N LEU A 24 12.38 -8.76 -12.20
CA LEU A 24 13.36 -9.52 -12.94
C LEU A 24 14.09 -10.41 -11.92
N ASP A 25 14.33 -11.66 -12.30
CA ASP A 25 14.98 -12.66 -11.45
C ASP A 25 16.26 -12.11 -10.80
N GLY A 26 16.38 -12.21 -9.47
CA GLY A 26 17.52 -11.70 -8.70
C GLY A 26 17.37 -10.28 -8.11
N THR A 27 16.16 -9.75 -8.02
CA THR A 27 15.88 -8.45 -7.38
C THR A 27 15.49 -8.63 -5.91
N ILE A 28 16.25 -8.03 -5.00
CA ILE A 28 15.97 -7.99 -3.55
C ILE A 28 15.28 -6.66 -3.22
N GLU A 29 14.27 -6.70 -2.36
CA GLU A 29 13.49 -5.52 -1.99
C GLU A 29 13.71 -5.14 -0.52
N LEU A 30 14.01 -3.86 -0.29
CA LEU A 30 14.13 -3.26 1.05
C LEU A 30 13.02 -2.23 1.28
N VAL A 31 12.46 -2.19 2.49
CA VAL A 31 11.57 -1.15 3.00
C VAL A 31 12.40 -0.09 3.71
N LEU A 32 12.11 1.18 3.43
CA LEU A 32 12.81 2.35 3.96
C LEU A 32 11.82 3.28 4.68
N PRO A 33 11.43 3.02 5.94
CA PRO A 33 10.38 3.80 6.61
C PRO A 33 10.73 5.28 6.81
N GLY A 34 12.02 5.60 6.97
CA GLY A 34 12.52 6.93 7.30
C GLY A 34 12.67 7.91 6.12
N ILE A 35 12.54 7.48 4.87
CA ILE A 35 12.73 8.38 3.71
C ILE A 35 11.49 9.27 3.48
N HIS A 36 11.72 10.56 3.24
CA HIS A 36 10.65 11.57 3.15
C HIS A 36 10.90 12.70 2.15
N CYS A 37 12.07 12.79 1.53
CA CYS A 37 12.36 13.84 0.56
C CYS A 37 13.10 13.30 -0.68
N ALA A 38 13.12 14.09 -1.75
CA ALA A 38 13.83 13.74 -2.97
C ALA A 38 15.34 13.56 -2.75
N ALA A 39 15.93 14.23 -1.76
CA ALA A 39 17.33 14.04 -1.40
C ALA A 39 17.61 12.64 -0.81
N CYS A 40 16.64 12.05 -0.09
CA CYS A 40 16.76 10.67 0.40
C CYS A 40 16.87 9.66 -0.76
N ILE A 41 16.20 9.90 -1.90
CA ILE A 41 16.27 9.02 -3.07
C ILE A 41 17.71 8.92 -3.56
N GLY A 42 18.33 10.07 -3.85
CA GLY A 42 19.70 10.13 -4.35
C GLY A 42 20.71 9.59 -3.34
N GLY A 43 20.55 9.91 -2.05
CA GLY A 43 21.42 9.43 -0.99
C GLY A 43 21.39 7.91 -0.85
N VAL A 44 20.20 7.32 -0.76
CA VAL A 44 20.03 5.87 -0.61
C VAL A 44 20.50 5.11 -1.86
N GLU A 45 20.17 5.58 -3.06
CA GLU A 45 20.66 4.94 -4.30
C GLU A 45 22.18 4.99 -4.41
N ALA A 46 22.81 6.10 -4.03
CA ALA A 46 24.27 6.23 -4.06
C ALA A 46 24.95 5.25 -3.10
N ILE A 47 24.44 5.13 -1.87
CA ILE A 47 24.95 4.20 -0.86
C ILE A 47 24.79 2.76 -1.35
N LEU A 48 23.60 2.39 -1.82
CA LEU A 48 23.34 1.04 -2.32
C LEU A 48 24.19 0.68 -3.53
N ARG A 49 24.40 1.60 -4.48
CA ARG A 49 25.29 1.34 -5.64
C ARG A 49 26.77 1.24 -5.26
N SER A 50 27.18 1.84 -4.15
CA SER A 50 28.54 1.72 -3.62
C SER A 50 28.76 0.43 -2.82
N ALA A 51 27.69 -0.28 -2.47
CA ALA A 51 27.75 -1.47 -1.64
C ALA A 51 28.19 -2.72 -2.44
N PRO A 52 28.94 -3.64 -1.82
CA PRO A 52 29.42 -4.85 -2.50
C PRO A 52 28.25 -5.75 -2.93
N GLY A 53 28.34 -6.28 -4.15
CA GLY A 53 27.34 -7.20 -4.70
C GLY A 53 26.10 -6.54 -5.31
N VAL A 54 26.00 -5.20 -5.30
CA VAL A 54 24.91 -4.45 -5.95
C VAL A 54 25.30 -4.06 -7.37
N SER A 55 24.43 -4.38 -8.34
CA SER A 55 24.58 -3.98 -9.74
C SER A 55 23.72 -2.78 -10.13
N ASP A 56 22.52 -2.66 -9.55
CA ASP A 56 21.66 -1.50 -9.69
C ASP A 56 20.77 -1.37 -8.45
N ALA A 57 20.41 -0.13 -8.11
CA ALA A 57 19.51 0.18 -7.01
C ALA A 57 18.58 1.33 -7.42
N ARG A 58 17.28 1.15 -7.15
CA ARG A 58 16.23 2.13 -7.45
C ARG A 58 15.31 2.32 -6.27
N VAL A 59 15.02 3.57 -5.91
CA VAL A 59 14.18 3.91 -4.76
C VAL A 59 12.87 4.55 -5.23
N ASN A 60 11.76 4.11 -4.66
CA ASN A 60 10.45 4.75 -4.81
C ASN A 60 10.01 5.34 -3.48
N LEU A 61 10.01 6.67 -3.43
CA LEU A 61 9.65 7.44 -2.24
C LEU A 61 8.18 7.25 -1.84
N THR A 62 7.26 7.20 -2.81
CA THR A 62 5.82 7.02 -2.54
C THR A 62 5.53 5.67 -1.89
N ARG A 63 6.26 4.63 -2.30
CA ARG A 63 6.14 3.27 -1.75
C ARG A 63 7.09 3.00 -0.58
N LYS A 64 7.99 3.93 -0.25
CA LYS A 64 9.06 3.77 0.75
C LYS A 64 9.84 2.46 0.57
N ARG A 65 10.17 2.14 -0.69
CA ARG A 65 10.78 0.85 -1.07
C ARG A 65 11.97 1.07 -1.99
N ALA A 66 12.98 0.21 -1.86
CA ALA A 66 14.13 0.12 -2.74
C ALA A 66 14.21 -1.26 -3.37
N TRP A 67 14.39 -1.31 -4.69
CA TRP A 67 14.66 -2.53 -5.43
C TRP A 67 16.13 -2.56 -5.80
N ILE A 68 16.79 -3.67 -5.48
CA ILE A 68 18.22 -3.84 -5.58
C ILE A 68 18.46 -5.06 -6.45
N ARG A 69 19.17 -4.88 -7.56
CA ARG A 69 19.63 -5.99 -8.39
C ARG A 69 20.98 -6.44 -7.86
N ALA A 70 21.03 -7.65 -7.34
CA ALA A 70 22.21 -8.16 -6.67
C ALA A 70 22.81 -9.39 -7.37
N ALA A 71 24.11 -9.59 -7.19
CA ALA A 71 24.77 -10.82 -7.61
C ALA A 71 24.25 -12.04 -6.80
N PRO A 72 24.24 -13.26 -7.37
CA PRO A 72 23.84 -14.46 -6.66
C PRO A 72 24.70 -14.65 -5.39
N GLY A 73 24.06 -14.70 -4.21
CA GLY A 73 24.74 -14.90 -2.93
C GLY A 73 25.19 -13.61 -2.21
N ALA A 74 24.82 -12.42 -2.70
CA ALA A 74 25.05 -11.19 -1.96
C ALA A 74 24.18 -11.13 -0.68
N ASP A 75 24.79 -10.74 0.45
CA ASP A 75 24.11 -10.61 1.73
C ASP A 75 23.50 -9.19 1.87
N PRO A 76 22.17 -9.04 1.94
CA PRO A 76 21.55 -7.73 2.12
C PRO A 76 21.85 -7.09 3.48
N ALA A 77 22.36 -7.85 4.45
CA ALA A 77 22.79 -7.34 5.76
C ALA A 77 23.83 -6.22 5.63
N ASP A 78 24.80 -6.38 4.73
CA ASP A 78 25.87 -5.38 4.50
C ASP A 78 25.28 -4.05 4.01
N TRP A 79 24.21 -4.11 3.22
CA TRP A 79 23.56 -2.92 2.67
C TRP A 79 22.70 -2.21 3.72
N ILE A 80 22.01 -3.00 4.55
CA ILE A 80 21.23 -2.47 5.68
C ILE A 80 22.15 -1.77 6.67
N GLU A 81 23.30 -2.36 6.99
CA GLU A 81 24.29 -1.73 7.86
C GLU A 81 24.88 -0.46 7.24
N ALA A 82 25.21 -0.47 5.94
CA ALA A 82 25.69 0.71 5.22
C ALA A 82 24.65 1.85 5.23
N LEU A 83 23.37 1.52 5.07
CA LEU A 83 22.27 2.49 5.14
C LEU A 83 22.07 3.02 6.57
N ALA A 84 22.12 2.15 7.58
CA ALA A 84 22.00 2.53 8.98
C ALA A 84 23.13 3.47 9.41
N ASN A 85 24.36 3.22 8.99
CA ASN A 85 25.52 4.09 9.22
C ASN A 85 25.35 5.48 8.57
N ALA A 86 24.58 5.56 7.49
CA ALA A 86 24.21 6.82 6.84
C ALA A 86 22.92 7.45 7.39
N GLY A 87 22.31 6.86 8.43
CA GLY A 87 21.11 7.36 9.09
C GLY A 87 19.79 6.95 8.41
N TYR A 88 19.82 5.99 7.49
CA TYR A 88 18.62 5.45 6.85
C TYR A 88 18.26 4.09 7.45
N ASP A 89 17.07 4.00 8.05
CA ASP A 89 16.52 2.73 8.52
C ASP A 89 16.01 1.90 7.33
N ALA A 90 16.38 0.62 7.28
CA ALA A 90 16.12 -0.28 6.15
C ALA A 90 15.82 -1.72 6.61
N HIS A 91 14.80 -2.34 6.02
CA HIS A 91 14.33 -3.70 6.39
C HIS A 91 14.07 -4.56 5.14
N GLU A 92 14.41 -5.85 5.17
CA GLU A 92 14.06 -6.76 4.05
C GLU A 92 12.56 -7.01 3.97
N VAL A 93 12.01 -6.98 2.75
CA VAL A 93 10.63 -7.42 2.47
C VAL A 93 10.59 -8.95 2.47
N THR A 94 9.90 -9.53 3.45
CA THR A 94 9.60 -10.97 3.42
C THR A 94 8.59 -11.25 2.30
N SER A 95 8.86 -12.24 1.46
CA SER A 95 8.00 -12.65 0.33
C SER A 95 6.56 -13.06 0.74
N ASP A 96 6.31 -13.33 2.03
CA ASP A 96 4.99 -13.72 2.56
C ASP A 96 4.02 -12.55 2.82
N ALA A 97 4.49 -11.30 2.75
CA ALA A 97 3.68 -10.13 3.05
C ALA A 97 3.50 -9.21 1.83
N GLN A 98 3.50 -9.77 0.63
CA GLN A 98 3.00 -9.07 -0.55
C GLN A 98 1.48 -9.29 -0.60
N PRO A 99 0.62 -8.38 -0.08
CA PRO A 99 -0.69 -8.29 -0.69
C PRO A 99 -0.40 -8.01 -2.17
N PRO A 100 -1.00 -8.76 -3.11
CA PRO A 100 -0.75 -8.54 -4.53
C PRO A 100 -0.86 -7.04 -4.76
N ALA A 101 0.09 -6.47 -5.51
CA ALA A 101 0.03 -5.08 -5.95
C ALA A 101 -1.32 -4.95 -6.67
N ASP A 102 -2.32 -4.55 -5.90
CA ASP A 102 -3.68 -4.64 -6.34
C ASP A 102 -3.72 -3.56 -7.41
N ASN A 103 -3.90 -3.98 -8.65
CA ASN A 103 -4.51 -3.19 -9.70
C ASN A 103 -5.95 -2.85 -9.28
N GLN A 104 -6.09 -2.33 -8.07
CA GLN A 104 -7.23 -1.63 -7.56
C GLN A 104 -7.29 -0.41 -8.48
N PRO A 105 -8.33 -0.31 -9.32
CA PRO A 105 -8.60 0.95 -10.02
C PRO A 105 -8.46 2.07 -9.00
N ASP A 106 -7.66 3.09 -9.33
CA ASP A 106 -7.36 4.21 -8.45
C ASP A 106 -8.67 4.71 -7.83
N ILE A 107 -8.93 4.28 -6.59
CA ILE A 107 -10.24 4.46 -5.95
C ILE A 107 -10.50 5.95 -5.76
N VAL A 108 -9.42 6.73 -5.65
CA VAL A 108 -9.42 8.19 -5.60
C VAL A 108 -9.91 8.76 -6.94
N LEU A 109 -9.45 8.24 -8.08
CA LEU A 109 -9.94 8.67 -9.40
C LEU A 109 -11.43 8.34 -9.57
N HIS A 110 -11.86 7.14 -9.18
CA HIS A 110 -13.26 6.73 -9.28
C HIS A 110 -14.14 7.58 -8.36
N LEU A 111 -13.65 7.90 -7.15
CA LEU A 111 -14.32 8.77 -6.20
C LEU A 111 -14.40 10.22 -6.70
N GLY A 112 -13.33 10.73 -7.30
CA GLY A 112 -13.30 12.07 -7.89
C GLY A 112 -14.28 12.22 -9.05
N ILE A 113 -14.31 11.25 -9.97
CA ILE A 113 -15.26 11.24 -11.09
C ILE A 113 -16.70 11.08 -10.60
N ALA A 114 -16.94 10.20 -9.62
CA ALA A 114 -18.26 10.04 -9.02
C ALA A 114 -18.75 11.33 -8.37
N GLY A 115 -17.90 12.01 -7.60
CA GLY A 115 -18.22 13.27 -6.93
C GLY A 115 -18.48 14.40 -7.93
N PHE A 116 -17.65 14.50 -8.98
CA PHE A 116 -17.85 15.49 -10.04
C PHE A 116 -19.18 15.26 -10.79
N ALA A 117 -19.46 14.03 -11.21
CA ALA A 117 -20.71 13.69 -11.89
C ALA A 117 -21.92 13.91 -10.98
N MET A 118 -21.84 13.49 -9.72
CA MET A 118 -22.87 13.72 -8.70
C MET A 118 -23.20 15.20 -8.55
N MET A 119 -22.20 16.07 -8.40
CA MET A 119 -22.44 17.49 -8.15
C MET A 119 -23.11 18.18 -9.34
N ASN A 120 -22.72 17.83 -10.57
CA ASN A 120 -23.33 18.36 -11.78
C ASN A 120 -24.76 17.84 -11.98
N VAL A 121 -25.01 16.54 -11.79
CA VAL A 121 -26.36 15.97 -11.93
C VAL A 121 -27.30 16.47 -10.84
N MET A 122 -26.81 16.65 -9.62
CA MET A 122 -27.61 17.24 -8.54
C MET A 122 -28.00 18.69 -8.85
N LEU A 123 -27.07 19.49 -9.39
CA LEU A 123 -27.37 20.87 -9.80
C LEU A 123 -28.48 20.92 -10.89
N LEU A 124 -28.40 20.03 -11.88
CA LEU A 124 -29.42 19.92 -12.94
C LEU A 124 -30.76 19.39 -12.40
N SER A 125 -30.73 18.42 -11.48
CA SER A 125 -31.95 17.87 -10.88
C SER A 125 -32.68 18.91 -10.03
N VAL A 126 -31.95 19.76 -9.29
CA VAL A 126 -32.54 20.88 -8.55
C VAL A 126 -33.28 21.84 -9.50
N ALA A 127 -32.71 22.13 -10.68
CA ALA A 127 -33.38 22.97 -11.67
C ALA A 127 -34.70 22.33 -12.15
N VAL A 128 -34.71 21.01 -12.38
CA VAL A 128 -35.93 20.25 -12.74
C VAL A 128 -36.97 20.29 -11.63
N TRP A 129 -36.57 20.01 -10.38
CA TRP A 129 -37.45 20.07 -9.20
C TRP A 129 -37.99 21.48 -8.91
N SER A 130 -37.23 22.52 -9.22
CA SER A 130 -37.62 23.91 -8.96
C SER A 130 -38.67 24.46 -9.94
N GLY A 131 -39.12 23.65 -10.90
CA GLY A 131 -40.24 23.97 -11.78
C GLY A 131 -39.91 24.04 -13.26
N ALA A 132 -38.80 23.44 -13.72
CA ALA A 132 -38.59 23.29 -15.16
C ALA A 132 -39.69 22.40 -15.76
N ALA A 133 -40.30 22.87 -16.83
CA ALA A 133 -41.42 22.21 -17.50
C ALA A 133 -41.10 21.86 -18.96
N ASP A 134 -41.86 20.89 -19.47
CA ASP A 134 -41.90 20.47 -20.88
C ASP A 134 -40.51 20.26 -21.48
N VAL A 135 -40.21 20.93 -22.60
CA VAL A 135 -38.96 20.80 -23.36
C VAL A 135 -37.72 21.09 -22.52
N THR A 136 -37.80 22.02 -21.56
CA THR A 136 -36.63 22.38 -20.73
C THR A 136 -36.31 21.25 -19.76
N ARG A 137 -37.34 20.61 -19.20
CA ARG A 137 -37.17 19.43 -18.34
C ARG A 137 -36.53 18.30 -19.11
N ASP A 138 -37.10 17.94 -20.26
CA ASP A 138 -36.60 16.83 -21.06
C ASP A 138 -35.13 17.06 -21.45
N PHE A 139 -34.80 18.29 -21.85
CA PHE A 139 -33.42 18.66 -22.17
C PHE A 139 -32.47 18.50 -20.98
N LEU A 140 -32.84 18.98 -19.79
CA LEU A 140 -32.04 18.84 -18.58
C LEU A 140 -31.89 17.38 -18.13
N GLN A 141 -32.94 16.58 -18.28
CA GLN A 141 -32.92 15.15 -17.98
C GLN A 141 -32.01 14.37 -18.94
N TRP A 142 -32.03 14.70 -20.24
CA TRP A 142 -31.11 14.10 -21.23
C TRP A 142 -29.66 14.47 -20.95
N ILE A 143 -29.36 15.71 -20.57
CA ILE A 143 -28.02 16.11 -20.13
C ILE A 143 -27.63 15.33 -18.87
N SER A 144 -28.54 15.23 -17.90
CA SER A 144 -28.30 14.46 -16.67
C SER A 144 -28.01 13.00 -16.98
N ALA A 145 -28.74 12.37 -17.91
CA ALA A 145 -28.48 11.00 -18.36
C ALA A 145 -27.09 10.87 -19.03
N LEU A 146 -26.72 11.83 -19.88
CA LEU A 146 -25.43 11.87 -20.57
C LEU A 146 -24.24 11.94 -19.60
N ILE A 147 -24.41 12.60 -18.45
CA ILE A 147 -23.39 12.66 -17.40
C ILE A 147 -23.46 11.43 -16.49
N ALA A 148 -24.68 11.06 -16.06
CA ALA A 148 -24.89 10.04 -15.04
C ALA A 148 -24.53 8.63 -15.52
N LEU A 149 -24.88 8.26 -16.75
CA LEU A 149 -24.61 6.92 -17.27
C LEU A 149 -23.11 6.61 -17.37
N PRO A 150 -22.27 7.41 -18.05
CA PRO A 150 -20.84 7.13 -18.10
C PRO A 150 -20.17 7.34 -16.74
N GLY A 151 -20.59 8.35 -15.96
CA GLY A 151 -20.06 8.61 -14.63
C GLY A 151 -20.29 7.42 -13.68
N THR A 152 -21.51 6.88 -13.66
CA THR A 152 -21.86 5.72 -12.82
C THR A 152 -21.23 4.44 -13.34
N ALA A 153 -21.23 4.21 -14.66
CA ALA A 153 -20.60 3.03 -15.26
C ALA A 153 -19.09 2.96 -14.97
N PHE A 154 -18.40 4.11 -15.02
CA PHE A 154 -16.99 4.21 -14.64
C PHE A 154 -16.80 4.03 -13.14
N ALA A 155 -17.49 4.83 -12.32
CA ALA A 155 -17.32 4.83 -10.86
C ALA A 155 -17.70 3.49 -10.21
N ALA A 156 -18.75 2.83 -10.70
CA ALA A 156 -19.26 1.59 -10.12
C ALA A 156 -18.53 0.32 -10.62
N ARG A 157 -17.56 0.47 -11.53
CA ARG A 157 -16.77 -0.65 -12.08
C ARG A 157 -16.17 -1.58 -11.00
N PRO A 158 -15.65 -1.11 -9.85
CA PRO A 158 -15.15 -1.99 -8.79
C PRO A 158 -16.26 -2.88 -8.20
N PHE A 159 -17.47 -2.35 -7.98
CA PHE A 159 -18.59 -3.12 -7.47
C PHE A 159 -19.05 -4.18 -8.48
N PHE A 160 -19.16 -3.82 -9.76
CA PHE A 160 -19.54 -4.77 -10.81
C PHE A 160 -18.54 -5.91 -10.97
N ARG A 161 -17.24 -5.61 -10.95
CA ARG A 161 -16.18 -6.63 -11.04
C ARG A 161 -16.26 -7.62 -9.88
N ASN A 162 -16.43 -7.11 -8.66
CA ASN A 162 -16.51 -7.92 -7.45
C ASN A 162 -17.80 -8.75 -7.38
N ALA A 163 -18.94 -8.16 -7.75
CA ALA A 163 -20.23 -8.83 -7.81
C ALA A 163 -20.21 -10.00 -8.81
N LEU A 164 -19.66 -9.77 -10.00
CA LEU A 164 -19.55 -10.80 -11.03
C LEU A 164 -18.63 -11.95 -10.58
N GLY A 165 -17.51 -11.63 -9.93
CA GLY A 165 -16.62 -12.64 -9.35
C GLY A 165 -17.30 -13.45 -8.24
N ALA A 166 -18.09 -12.81 -7.37
CA ALA A 166 -18.83 -13.48 -6.31
C ALA A 166 -19.90 -14.43 -6.87
N LEU A 167 -20.70 -13.95 -7.83
CA LEU A 167 -21.74 -14.76 -8.48
C LEU A 167 -21.17 -15.95 -9.24
N ARG A 168 -20.06 -15.78 -9.97
CA ARG A 168 -19.36 -16.89 -10.65
C ARG A 168 -18.85 -17.95 -9.68
N ALA A 169 -18.49 -17.54 -8.47
CA ALA A 169 -18.08 -18.45 -7.40
C ALA A 169 -19.26 -18.99 -6.57
N GLY A 170 -20.51 -18.76 -6.99
CA GLY A 170 -21.71 -19.26 -6.30
C GLY A 170 -21.96 -18.63 -4.94
N ARG A 171 -21.36 -17.47 -4.64
CA ARG A 171 -21.48 -16.78 -3.35
C ARG A 171 -22.14 -15.40 -3.49
N LEU A 172 -22.89 -15.01 -2.47
CA LEU A 172 -23.44 -13.66 -2.36
C LEU A 172 -22.47 -12.78 -1.57
N ALA A 173 -21.97 -11.73 -2.23
CA ALA A 173 -21.15 -10.70 -1.60
C ALA A 173 -21.96 -9.40 -1.48
N MET A 174 -21.55 -8.51 -0.57
CA MET A 174 -22.16 -7.19 -0.38
C MET A 174 -22.23 -6.36 -1.68
N ASP A 175 -21.29 -6.58 -2.60
CA ASP A 175 -21.21 -5.86 -3.86
C ASP A 175 -22.30 -6.28 -4.87
N VAL A 176 -22.95 -7.44 -4.66
CA VAL A 176 -24.03 -7.95 -5.51
C VAL A 176 -25.30 -7.11 -5.41
N PRO A 177 -25.92 -6.91 -4.22
CA PRO A 177 -27.11 -6.07 -4.10
C PRO A 177 -26.84 -4.61 -4.47
N ILE A 178 -25.63 -4.09 -4.18
CA ILE A 178 -25.22 -2.74 -4.59
C ILE A 178 -25.21 -2.61 -6.11
N SER A 179 -24.56 -3.55 -6.79
CA SER A 179 -24.48 -3.56 -8.25
C SER A 179 -25.87 -3.65 -8.89
N LEU A 180 -26.74 -4.49 -8.33
CA LEU A 180 -28.13 -4.62 -8.79
C LEU A 180 -28.91 -3.31 -8.61
N ALA A 181 -28.79 -2.66 -7.45
CA ALA A 181 -29.45 -1.38 -7.18
C ALA A 181 -29.01 -0.29 -8.15
N ILE A 182 -27.71 -0.19 -8.43
CA ILE A 182 -27.16 0.79 -9.39
C ILE A 182 -27.69 0.51 -10.81
N LEU A 183 -27.67 -0.75 -11.26
CA LEU A 183 -28.18 -1.12 -12.58
C LEU A 183 -29.67 -0.84 -12.73
N LEU A 184 -30.48 -1.17 -11.72
CA LEU A 184 -31.91 -0.90 -11.73
C LEU A 184 -32.19 0.61 -11.71
N ALA A 185 -31.48 1.38 -10.90
CA ALA A 185 -31.67 2.83 -10.83
C ALA A 185 -31.29 3.53 -12.14
N CYS A 186 -30.15 3.17 -12.75
CA CYS A 186 -29.73 3.71 -14.04
C CYS A 186 -30.66 3.24 -15.18
N GLY A 187 -31.06 1.97 -15.18
CA GLY A 187 -31.94 1.39 -16.21
C GLY A 187 -33.35 2.00 -16.16
N MET A 188 -33.93 2.12 -14.97
CA MET A 188 -35.23 2.74 -14.78
C MET A 188 -35.20 4.23 -15.16
N SER A 189 -34.15 4.95 -14.74
CA SER A 189 -34.00 6.37 -15.09
C SER A 189 -33.86 6.58 -16.60
N LEU A 190 -33.12 5.70 -17.29
CA LEU A 190 -33.01 5.75 -18.75
C LEU A 190 -34.34 5.44 -19.44
N TYR A 191 -35.08 4.45 -18.96
CA TYR A 191 -36.40 4.12 -19.49
C TYR A 191 -37.36 5.31 -19.38
N GLU A 192 -37.33 6.01 -18.24
CA GLU A 192 -38.23 7.13 -17.96
C GLU A 192 -37.86 8.39 -18.76
N VAL A 193 -36.57 8.64 -18.99
CA VAL A 193 -36.12 9.68 -19.93
C VAL A 193 -36.57 9.40 -21.36
N VAL A 194 -36.48 8.14 -21.82
CA VAL A 194 -36.92 7.78 -23.18
C VAL A 194 -38.43 7.91 -23.34
N LYS A 195 -39.20 7.67 -22.28
CA LYS A 195 -40.66 7.78 -22.27
C LYS A 195 -41.17 9.22 -22.12
N GLY A 196 -40.29 10.17 -21.77
CA GLY A 196 -40.68 11.56 -21.48
C GLY A 196 -41.43 11.70 -20.16
N SER A 197 -40.94 11.00 -19.12
CA SER A 197 -41.54 10.98 -17.80
C SER A 197 -41.10 12.13 -16.91
N ASP A 198 -41.94 12.48 -15.96
CA ASP A 198 -41.71 13.57 -15.03
C ASP A 198 -40.61 13.28 -14.00
N HIS A 199 -40.28 12.00 -13.76
CA HIS A 199 -39.40 11.58 -12.67
C HIS A 199 -38.24 10.70 -13.16
N THR A 200 -37.02 11.10 -12.79
CA THR A 200 -35.78 10.36 -13.05
C THR A 200 -34.97 10.22 -11.77
N TRP A 201 -34.23 9.12 -11.60
CA TRP A 201 -33.50 8.82 -10.36
C TRP A 201 -31.98 8.87 -10.52
N PHE A 202 -31.47 9.55 -11.56
CA PHE A 202 -30.03 9.74 -11.77
C PHE A 202 -29.38 10.48 -10.59
N ASP A 203 -30.12 11.42 -10.01
CA ASP A 203 -29.80 12.17 -8.80
C ASP A 203 -29.82 11.32 -7.52
N THR A 204 -30.26 10.08 -7.58
CA THR A 204 -30.20 9.11 -6.47
C THR A 204 -29.11 8.07 -6.72
N ALA A 205 -28.97 7.59 -7.95
CA ALA A 205 -28.00 6.55 -8.33
C ALA A 205 -26.53 7.01 -8.15
N LEU A 206 -26.21 8.23 -8.61
CA LEU A 206 -24.86 8.77 -8.53
C LEU A 206 -24.42 9.07 -7.08
N PRO A 207 -25.20 9.77 -6.25
CA PRO A 207 -24.83 9.96 -4.84
C PRO A 207 -24.67 8.64 -4.10
N LEU A 208 -25.56 7.67 -4.32
CA LEU A 208 -25.43 6.35 -3.69
C LEU A 208 -24.07 5.72 -4.05
N THR A 209 -23.70 5.75 -5.32
CA THR A 209 -22.41 5.23 -5.80
C THR A 209 -21.23 5.98 -5.16
N PHE A 210 -21.30 7.31 -5.11
CA PHE A 210 -20.28 8.16 -4.49
C PHE A 210 -20.10 7.86 -2.99
N PHE A 211 -21.18 7.82 -2.21
CA PHE A 211 -21.10 7.58 -0.76
C PHE A 211 -20.62 6.17 -0.43
N LEU A 212 -21.04 5.15 -1.18
CA LEU A 212 -20.53 3.79 -0.99
C LEU A 212 -19.03 3.70 -1.30
N LEU A 213 -18.56 4.40 -2.33
CA LEU A 213 -17.15 4.44 -2.68
C LEU A 213 -16.34 5.24 -1.66
N ALA A 214 -16.87 6.35 -1.16
CA ALA A 214 -16.27 7.15 -0.09
C ALA A 214 -16.15 6.35 1.21
N GLY A 215 -17.21 5.62 1.57
CA GLY A 215 -17.22 4.71 2.73
C GLY A 215 -16.13 3.64 2.59
N ARG A 216 -16.04 2.99 1.42
CA ARG A 216 -14.98 2.01 1.13
C ARG A 216 -13.58 2.64 1.20
N TYR A 217 -13.40 3.85 0.71
CA TYR A 217 -12.13 4.57 0.79
C TYR A 217 -11.73 4.86 2.24
N LEU A 218 -12.66 5.35 3.06
CA LEU A 218 -12.44 5.57 4.50
C LEU A 218 -12.13 4.25 5.22
N GLU A 219 -12.85 3.19 4.90
CA GLU A 219 -12.65 1.86 5.48
C GLU A 219 -11.26 1.30 5.14
N GLN A 220 -10.80 1.50 3.90
CA GLN A 220 -9.44 1.14 3.48
C GLN A 220 -8.39 1.97 4.21
N MET A 221 -8.60 3.28 4.35
CA MET A 221 -7.70 4.18 5.08
C MET A 221 -7.55 3.75 6.54
N MET A 222 -8.67 3.47 7.23
CA MET A 222 -8.68 2.98 8.61
C MET A 222 -7.96 1.63 8.74
N ARG A 223 -8.22 0.69 7.82
CA ARG A 223 -7.52 -0.61 7.84
C ARG A 223 -6.02 -0.49 7.61
N ARG A 224 -5.57 0.45 6.77
CA ARG A 224 -4.13 0.70 6.58
C ARG A 224 -3.49 1.24 7.86
N ALA A 225 -4.15 2.18 8.54
CA ALA A 225 -3.67 2.73 9.81
C ALA A 225 -3.57 1.66 10.94
N VAL A 226 -4.53 0.73 11.00
CA VAL A 226 -4.47 -0.39 11.97
C VAL A 226 -3.37 -1.39 11.61
N ARG A 227 -3.17 -1.68 10.32
CA ARG A 227 -2.12 -2.60 9.87
C ARG A 227 -0.72 -2.03 10.05
N SER A 228 -0.50 -0.72 9.91
CA SER A 228 0.81 -0.12 10.15
C SER A 228 1.24 -0.27 11.61
N ALA A 229 0.32 -0.08 12.56
CA ALA A 229 0.63 -0.30 13.98
C ALA A 229 1.02 -1.76 14.29
N ALA A 230 0.38 -2.74 13.63
CA ALA A 230 0.76 -4.14 13.75
C ALA A 230 2.08 -4.47 13.02
N ALA A 231 2.32 -3.85 11.87
CA ALA A 231 3.55 -4.02 11.10
C ALA A 231 4.76 -3.43 11.85
N ASP A 232 4.59 -2.29 12.53
CA ASP A 232 5.62 -1.67 13.36
C ASP A 232 6.03 -2.58 14.52
N MET A 233 5.11 -3.39 15.06
CA MET A 233 5.45 -4.41 16.05
C MET A 233 6.24 -5.58 15.44
N SER A 234 5.86 -6.04 14.24
CA SER A 234 6.56 -7.13 13.54
C SER A 234 7.94 -6.72 12.99
N ALA A 235 8.14 -5.43 12.73
CA ALA A 235 9.42 -4.87 12.27
C ALA A 235 10.49 -4.82 13.39
N LEU A 236 10.09 -5.04 14.64
CA LEU A 236 11.00 -5.08 15.79
C LEU A 236 11.69 -6.44 15.98
N GLU A 237 11.31 -7.45 15.20
CA GLU A 237 11.91 -8.78 15.27
C GLU A 237 13.19 -8.85 14.41
N PRO A 238 14.36 -9.16 14.99
CA PRO A 238 15.60 -9.26 14.23
C PRO A 238 15.55 -10.44 13.27
N LYS A 239 15.66 -10.20 11.96
CA LYS A 239 15.55 -11.25 10.93
C LYS A 239 16.84 -12.04 10.70
N ARG A 240 17.98 -11.52 11.13
CA ARG A 240 19.31 -12.15 10.99
C ARG A 240 20.07 -12.09 12.30
N VAL A 241 20.90 -13.10 12.52
CA VAL A 241 21.70 -13.25 13.73
C VAL A 241 23.12 -13.68 13.38
N HIS A 242 24.09 -13.27 14.19
CA HIS A 242 25.45 -13.77 14.06
C HIS A 242 25.59 -15.07 14.86
N ARG A 243 25.77 -16.19 14.16
CA ARG A 243 26.10 -17.47 14.77
C ARG A 243 27.61 -17.62 14.88
N ILE A 244 28.09 -18.12 16.01
CA ILE A 244 29.50 -18.48 16.20
C ILE A 244 29.72 -19.88 15.63
N GLU A 245 30.43 -19.96 14.50
CA GLU A 245 30.85 -21.21 13.89
C GLU A 245 32.38 -21.34 14.07
N GLY A 246 32.81 -22.06 15.11
CA GLY A 246 34.22 -22.15 15.48
C GLY A 246 34.75 -20.83 16.05
N SER A 247 35.71 -20.19 15.37
CA SER A 247 36.25 -18.87 15.74
C SER A 247 35.67 -17.71 14.92
N ALA A 248 34.80 -17.99 13.94
CA ALA A 248 34.25 -16.99 13.02
C ALA A 248 32.80 -16.66 13.38
N ARG A 249 32.40 -15.41 13.14
CA ARG A 249 31.03 -14.93 13.26
C ARG A 249 30.39 -14.95 11.88
N VAL A 250 29.33 -15.72 11.72
CA VAL A 250 28.66 -15.89 10.43
C VAL A 250 27.23 -15.37 10.53
N SER A 251 26.85 -14.46 9.64
CA SER A 251 25.48 -13.94 9.52
C SER A 251 24.57 -15.01 8.94
N ARG A 252 23.51 -15.38 9.66
CA ARG A 252 22.51 -16.36 9.22
C ARG A 252 21.09 -15.83 9.41
N PRO A 253 20.14 -16.21 8.53
CA PRO A 253 18.72 -15.96 8.74
C PRO A 253 18.26 -16.61 10.05
N ILE A 254 17.34 -15.95 10.78
CA ILE A 254 16.78 -16.48 12.02
C ILE A 254 16.12 -17.86 11.84
N GLN A 255 15.57 -18.15 10.66
CA GLN A 255 14.95 -19.44 10.36
C GLN A 255 15.95 -20.61 10.27
N GLU A 256 17.24 -20.32 10.09
CA GLU A 256 18.30 -21.34 10.01
C GLU A 256 18.93 -21.64 11.39
N VAL A 257 18.58 -20.86 12.41
CA VAL A 257 19.08 -21.04 13.79
C VAL A 257 18.49 -22.32 14.37
N ARG A 258 19.35 -23.17 14.94
CA ARG A 258 18.94 -24.41 15.59
C ARG A 258 19.22 -24.34 17.09
N VAL A 259 18.46 -25.13 17.84
CA VAL A 259 18.68 -25.27 19.29
C VAL A 259 20.09 -25.82 19.53
N GLY A 260 20.83 -25.13 20.40
CA GLY A 260 22.24 -25.41 20.69
C GLY A 260 23.24 -24.51 19.96
N ASP A 261 22.79 -23.67 19.04
CA ASP A 261 23.66 -22.67 18.41
C ASP A 261 24.05 -21.56 19.39
N ILE A 262 25.32 -21.13 19.32
CA ILE A 262 25.83 -20.00 20.09
C ILE A 262 25.70 -18.75 19.24
N LEU A 263 24.87 -17.82 19.69
CA LEU A 263 24.63 -16.55 19.01
C LEU A 263 25.47 -15.45 19.65
N TRP A 264 26.10 -14.63 18.81
CA TRP A 264 26.76 -13.41 19.23
C TRP A 264 25.82 -12.22 18.99
N LEU A 265 25.54 -11.47 20.05
CA LEU A 265 24.73 -10.26 20.00
C LEU A 265 25.63 -9.07 20.28
N ALA A 266 25.55 -8.05 19.44
CA ALA A 266 26.24 -6.78 19.68
C ALA A 266 25.63 -6.06 20.90
N ALA A 267 26.38 -5.13 21.49
CA ALA A 267 25.81 -4.19 22.44
C ALA A 267 24.62 -3.47 21.79
N SER A 268 23.53 -3.30 22.56
CA SER A 268 22.22 -2.77 22.13
C SER A 268 21.43 -3.58 21.08
N ALA A 269 21.93 -4.75 20.65
CA ALA A 269 21.15 -5.65 19.81
C ALA A 269 19.96 -6.26 20.58
N ARG A 270 18.84 -6.47 19.88
CA ARG A 270 17.69 -7.19 20.43
C ARG A 270 17.96 -8.69 20.43
N VAL A 271 17.38 -9.37 21.42
CA VAL A 271 17.43 -10.83 21.52
C VAL A 271 16.41 -11.41 20.50
N PRO A 272 16.87 -12.18 19.50
CA PRO A 272 16.05 -12.63 18.37
C PRO A 272 15.20 -13.87 18.69
N VAL A 273 15.70 -14.74 19.58
CA VAL A 273 15.09 -16.02 19.94
C VAL A 273 15.22 -16.23 21.44
N ASP A 274 14.40 -17.10 22.02
CA ASP A 274 14.58 -17.53 23.40
C ASP A 274 15.95 -18.20 23.57
N ALA A 275 16.79 -17.63 24.42
CA ALA A 275 18.19 -18.03 24.59
C ALA A 275 18.62 -17.96 26.05
N VAL A 276 19.67 -18.70 26.40
CA VAL A 276 20.32 -18.63 27.71
C VAL A 276 21.55 -17.73 27.58
N LEU A 277 21.63 -16.72 28.45
CA LEU A 277 22.77 -15.81 28.50
C LEU A 277 24.01 -16.57 29.00
N MET A 278 25.11 -16.53 28.23
CA MET A 278 26.39 -17.14 28.61
C MET A 278 27.36 -16.17 29.29
N ASP A 279 27.12 -14.86 29.17
CA ASP A 279 27.94 -13.81 29.80
C ASP A 279 27.18 -13.19 30.98
N ASP A 280 27.58 -13.53 32.19
CA ASP A 280 26.95 -13.07 33.45
C ASP A 280 27.06 -11.55 33.67
N SER A 281 27.92 -10.86 32.92
CA SER A 281 28.10 -9.41 33.03
C SER A 281 27.09 -8.58 32.21
N ALA A 282 26.39 -9.22 31.27
CA ALA A 282 25.47 -8.54 30.38
C ALA A 282 24.10 -8.28 31.03
N ARG A 283 23.48 -7.16 30.63
CA ARG A 283 22.17 -6.71 31.12
C ARG A 283 21.19 -6.57 29.95
N ILE A 284 19.95 -7.03 30.15
CA ILE A 284 18.93 -7.05 29.10
C ILE A 284 17.71 -6.23 29.53
N TYR A 285 17.23 -5.38 28.63
CA TYR A 285 16.00 -4.61 28.81
C TYR A 285 14.80 -5.38 28.25
N ARG A 286 13.76 -5.54 29.07
CA ARG A 286 12.52 -6.27 28.71
C ARG A 286 11.30 -5.35 28.55
N SER A 287 11.49 -4.03 28.56
CA SER A 287 10.40 -3.04 28.48
C SER A 287 9.46 -3.27 27.29
N ALA A 288 9.97 -3.76 26.15
CA ALA A 288 9.17 -4.08 24.97
C ALA A 288 8.24 -5.30 25.14
N LEU A 289 8.55 -6.22 26.06
CA LEU A 289 7.81 -7.47 26.30
C LEU A 289 7.01 -7.44 27.60
N THR A 290 7.59 -6.93 28.68
CA THR A 290 6.98 -6.93 30.03
C THR A 290 6.53 -5.54 30.49
N GLY A 291 6.93 -4.46 29.80
CA GLY A 291 6.67 -3.08 30.24
C GLY A 291 7.52 -2.62 31.42
N GLU A 292 8.45 -3.45 31.90
CA GLU A 292 9.34 -3.11 33.02
C GLU A 292 10.55 -2.30 32.54
N SER A 293 10.84 -1.20 33.24
CA SER A 293 11.92 -0.25 32.88
C SER A 293 13.32 -0.70 33.31
N ASP A 294 13.40 -1.51 34.37
CA ASP A 294 14.68 -1.91 34.94
C ASP A 294 15.30 -3.08 34.15
N PRO A 295 16.61 -3.03 33.85
CA PRO A 295 17.28 -4.12 33.18
C PRO A 295 17.49 -5.30 34.13
N VAL A 296 17.28 -6.50 33.62
CA VAL A 296 17.52 -7.74 34.38
C VAL A 296 18.91 -8.30 34.07
N SER A 297 19.58 -8.80 35.11
CA SER A 297 20.84 -9.54 35.04
C SER A 297 20.55 -11.04 35.11
N GLY A 298 21.03 -11.80 34.12
CA GLY A 298 20.84 -13.25 34.07
C GLY A 298 19.44 -13.68 33.65
N PHE A 299 19.36 -14.73 32.82
CA PHE A 299 18.10 -15.44 32.58
C PHE A 299 17.88 -16.44 33.73
N PRO A 300 16.79 -16.34 34.51
CA PRO A 300 16.44 -17.44 35.40
C PRO A 300 16.00 -18.63 34.54
N ALA A 301 16.67 -19.77 34.70
CA ALA A 301 16.44 -21.01 33.96
C ALA A 301 15.06 -21.66 34.18
N LYS A 302 14.04 -20.94 34.66
CA LYS A 302 12.89 -21.56 35.34
C LYS A 302 11.49 -21.00 35.06
N SER A 303 11.22 -20.29 33.97
CA SER A 303 9.83 -19.98 33.59
C SER A 303 9.57 -19.90 32.08
N MET A 304 9.25 -21.08 31.51
CA MET A 304 8.35 -21.41 30.37
C MET A 304 8.39 -20.64 29.03
N PRO A 305 7.98 -21.28 27.90
CA PRO A 305 7.90 -22.71 27.57
C PRO A 305 9.00 -23.14 26.59
N LEU A 306 9.35 -24.42 26.67
CA LEU A 306 10.38 -25.12 25.92
C LEU A 306 10.09 -25.16 24.41
N VAL A 307 11.13 -25.02 23.59
CA VAL A 307 11.33 -25.92 22.46
C VAL A 307 12.79 -26.37 22.45
N ARG A 308 12.97 -27.69 22.38
CA ARG A 308 14.22 -28.45 22.39
C ARG A 308 14.83 -28.53 20.99
#